data_AF-A0A1Y2I466-F1
#
_entry.id   AF-A0A1Y2I466-F1
#
_cell.length_a   1.000
_cell.length_b   1.000
_cell.length_c   1.000
_cell.angle_alpha   90.00
_cell.angle_beta   90.00
_cell.angle_gamma   90.00
#
_symmetry.space_group_name_H-M   'P 1'
#
loop_
_entity.id
_entity.type
_entity.pdbx_description
1 polymer ?
#
loop_
_entity_poly.entity_id
_entity_poly.type
_entity_poly.pdbx_seq_one_letter_code
_entity_poly.pdbx_strand_id
1 'polypeptide(L)'
;MTESNDQNTTPFSLLAHELLVDVLALTHPRSTVPATSTVTRCIAQENTHLVRSWAHHIIFHASQWSEVEDKLHFGAEAGFFEYDPAARQLVSRLSTWLKTRLPNRSNHLAPTTQVQSSEPVLTAAYVDWLFSIHGPIHRDLGRNPTPWQAQLDTLCGLLHSEDGEDDYPFSHPDRLKPLPHRRWQLAPDAFQLSMYFARAGHIGLLQQSLRHLLKLLPDLALAEMPMSRWSQLMLDNRQHVRTTINLLIDTSADAALAFPVFLCFVGALDWSLPAIQAVASVFPDAALRFTSWLNTCDGAFRGIFDMLGAVIEPDRALSLLDWMYANGLEKRQVDVDPDDPRQAPFMALSAGNARVFGALLTRFDVPFVWPQIADTI
;
A
#
# COMPACT_ATOMS: atom_id res chain seq x y z
N MET A 1 39.22 17.82 -5.90
CA MET A 1 38.70 16.47 -6.18
C MET A 1 37.35 16.38 -5.52
N THR A 2 36.30 16.70 -6.27
CA THR A 2 34.91 16.48 -5.86
C THR A 2 34.61 15.01 -6.10
N GLU A 3 34.38 14.25 -5.04
CA GLU A 3 33.87 12.88 -5.16
C GLU A 3 32.54 12.95 -5.93
N SER A 4 32.52 12.42 -7.15
CA SER A 4 31.30 12.23 -7.91
C SER A 4 30.46 11.22 -7.15
N ASN A 5 29.28 11.67 -6.72
CA ASN A 5 28.32 10.87 -5.97
C ASN A 5 27.66 9.87 -6.93
N ASP A 6 28.40 8.84 -7.36
CA ASP A 6 27.98 7.81 -8.34
C ASP A 6 26.95 6.80 -7.79
N GLN A 7 26.30 7.10 -6.66
CA GLN A 7 25.55 6.09 -5.88
C GLN A 7 24.13 5.75 -6.38
N ASN A 8 23.61 6.35 -7.45
CA ASN A 8 22.21 6.14 -7.87
C ASN A 8 22.02 5.66 -9.33
N THR A 9 22.94 4.86 -9.88
CA THR A 9 22.64 4.12 -11.12
C THR A 9 21.78 2.90 -10.80
N THR A 10 20.47 3.00 -11.04
CA THR A 10 19.54 1.87 -10.93
C THR A 10 19.37 1.18 -12.28
N PRO A 11 19.05 -0.13 -12.33
CA PRO A 11 18.82 -0.85 -13.60
C PRO A 11 17.78 -0.19 -14.51
N PHE A 12 16.77 0.46 -13.93
CA PHE A 12 15.75 1.21 -14.67
C PHE A 12 16.28 2.51 -15.29
N SER A 13 17.24 3.16 -14.62
CA SER A 13 17.97 4.28 -15.22
C SER A 13 18.84 3.79 -16.37
N LEU A 14 19.37 2.56 -16.33
CA LEU A 14 20.16 1.97 -17.40
C LEU A 14 19.32 1.52 -18.59
N LEU A 15 18.08 1.06 -18.42
CA LEU A 15 17.29 0.48 -19.51
C LEU A 15 17.00 1.44 -20.69
N ALA A 16 16.76 2.73 -20.43
CA ALA A 16 16.63 3.73 -21.49
C ALA A 16 17.95 3.93 -22.25
N HIS A 17 19.08 3.75 -21.55
CA HIS A 17 20.42 3.78 -22.15
C HIS A 17 20.74 2.48 -22.87
N GLU A 18 20.35 1.32 -22.35
CA GLU A 18 20.59 0.02 -22.98
C GLU A 18 19.80 -0.12 -24.27
N LEU A 19 18.52 0.24 -24.30
CA LEU A 19 17.76 0.24 -25.56
C LEU A 19 18.32 1.24 -26.57
N LEU A 20 18.85 2.37 -26.10
CA LEU A 20 19.47 3.35 -26.97
C LEU A 20 20.88 2.92 -27.40
N VAL A 21 21.62 2.21 -26.56
CA VAL A 21 22.89 1.54 -26.85
C VAL A 21 22.66 0.37 -27.81
N ASP A 22 21.57 -0.37 -27.69
CA ASP A 22 21.18 -1.46 -28.59
C ASP A 22 20.77 -0.90 -29.94
N VAL A 23 19.96 0.17 -29.98
CA VAL A 23 19.68 0.92 -31.21
C VAL A 23 20.96 1.48 -31.83
N LEU A 24 21.92 1.96 -31.02
CA LEU A 24 23.24 2.40 -31.48
C LEU A 24 24.17 1.23 -31.87
N ALA A 25 24.06 0.05 -31.27
CA ALA A 25 24.84 -1.14 -31.58
C ALA A 25 24.32 -1.84 -32.85
N LEU A 26 23.04 -1.64 -33.15
CA LEU A 26 22.43 -1.96 -34.45
C LEU A 26 22.90 -1.00 -35.56
N THR A 27 23.56 0.12 -35.23
CA THR A 27 24.30 0.92 -36.22
C THR A 27 25.70 0.36 -36.44
N HIS A 28 26.24 0.45 -37.66
CA HIS A 28 27.56 -0.09 -37.99
C HIS A 28 28.63 0.33 -36.95
N PRO A 29 29.50 -0.60 -36.50
CA PRO A 29 30.46 -0.33 -35.45
C PRO A 29 31.37 0.83 -35.85
N ARG A 30 31.25 1.94 -35.11
CA ARG A 30 32.05 3.15 -35.28
C ARG A 30 32.61 3.57 -33.92
N SER A 31 33.81 4.14 -33.91
CA SER A 31 34.48 4.64 -32.70
C SER A 31 33.69 5.73 -31.97
N THR A 32 32.68 6.31 -32.61
CA THR A 32 31.80 7.33 -32.05
C THR A 32 30.70 6.80 -31.15
N VAL A 33 30.40 5.49 -31.18
CA VAL A 33 29.25 4.91 -30.44
C VAL A 33 29.32 5.17 -28.92
N PRO A 34 30.45 4.95 -28.21
CA PRO A 34 30.52 5.22 -26.77
C PRO A 34 30.29 6.71 -26.42
N ALA A 35 30.79 7.62 -27.25
CA ALA A 35 30.57 9.05 -27.09
C ALA A 35 29.11 9.42 -27.33
N THR A 36 28.48 8.88 -28.39
CA THR A 36 27.05 9.10 -28.67
C THR A 36 26.16 8.52 -27.56
N SER A 37 26.46 7.34 -27.03
CA SER A 37 25.73 6.74 -25.91
C SER A 37 25.87 7.57 -24.64
N THR A 38 27.06 8.10 -24.36
CA THR A 38 27.30 8.98 -23.20
C THR A 38 26.60 10.33 -23.34
N VAL A 39 26.68 10.96 -24.52
CA VAL A 39 25.99 12.22 -24.79
C VAL A 39 24.48 12.02 -24.75
N THR A 40 23.97 10.95 -25.33
CA THR A 40 22.53 10.66 -25.28
C THR A 40 22.08 10.30 -23.88
N ARG A 41 22.95 9.66 -23.07
CA ARG A 41 22.74 9.48 -21.63
C ARG A 41 22.62 10.81 -20.89
N CYS A 42 23.57 11.72 -21.09
CA CYS A 42 23.51 13.05 -20.49
C CYS A 42 22.23 13.78 -20.92
N ILE A 43 21.90 13.76 -22.22
CA ILE A 43 20.67 14.39 -22.74
C ILE A 43 19.42 13.73 -22.14
N ALA A 44 19.38 12.41 -22.02
CA ALA A 44 18.24 11.70 -21.45
C ALA A 44 18.08 11.97 -19.95
N GLN A 45 19.19 12.06 -19.21
CA GLN A 45 19.19 12.37 -17.77
C GLN A 45 18.82 13.84 -17.50
N GLU A 46 19.27 14.76 -18.35
CA GLU A 46 18.95 16.20 -18.24
C GLU A 46 17.53 16.52 -18.74
N ASN A 47 17.01 15.74 -19.69
CA ASN A 47 15.69 15.95 -20.26
C ASN A 47 14.61 15.30 -19.39
N THR A 48 14.16 16.06 -18.38
CA THR A 48 13.08 15.66 -17.47
C THR A 48 11.80 15.20 -18.20
N HIS A 49 11.49 15.72 -19.38
CA HIS A 49 10.34 15.28 -20.16
C HIS A 49 10.52 13.86 -20.69
N LEU A 50 11.70 13.51 -21.23
CA LEU A 50 11.98 12.14 -21.68
C LEU A 50 11.90 11.14 -20.53
N VAL A 51 12.48 11.47 -19.37
CA VAL A 51 12.40 10.63 -18.16
C VAL A 51 10.94 10.41 -17.75
N ARG A 52 10.12 11.47 -17.77
CA ARG A 52 8.69 11.37 -17.43
C ARG A 52 7.90 10.54 -18.43
N SER A 53 8.12 10.74 -19.73
CA SER A 53 7.49 9.95 -20.79
C SER A 53 7.88 8.48 -20.70
N TRP A 54 9.13 8.19 -20.36
CA TRP A 54 9.62 6.84 -20.17
C TRP A 54 9.01 6.16 -18.94
N ALA A 55 8.99 6.84 -17.80
CA ALA A 55 8.32 6.36 -16.59
C ALA A 55 6.85 6.02 -16.86
N HIS A 56 6.13 6.90 -17.57
CA HIS A 56 4.76 6.67 -17.99
C HIS A 56 4.63 5.46 -18.93
N HIS A 57 5.55 5.30 -19.89
CA HIS A 57 5.56 4.14 -20.78
C HIS A 57 5.76 2.82 -20.01
N ILE A 58 6.72 2.78 -19.08
CA ILE A 58 6.95 1.59 -18.25
C ILE A 58 5.69 1.23 -17.47
N ILE A 59 5.04 2.21 -16.83
CA ILE A 59 3.89 1.99 -15.95
C ILE A 59 2.65 1.54 -16.74
N PHE A 60 2.32 2.22 -17.85
CA PHE A 60 1.03 2.01 -18.54
C PHE A 60 1.14 1.17 -19.84
N HIS A 61 2.32 1.03 -20.43
CA HIS A 61 2.45 0.50 -21.79
C HIS A 61 3.38 -0.70 -21.94
N ALA A 62 4.23 -1.02 -20.97
CA ALA A 62 5.10 -2.19 -21.10
C ALA A 62 4.25 -3.47 -21.27
N SER A 63 4.61 -4.30 -22.26
CA SER A 63 3.88 -5.54 -22.59
C SER A 63 4.07 -6.64 -21.56
N GLN A 64 5.12 -6.51 -20.74
CA GLN A 64 5.55 -7.51 -19.75
C GLN A 64 4.52 -7.75 -18.64
N TRP A 65 3.52 -6.86 -18.51
CA TRP A 65 2.49 -6.99 -17.49
C TRP A 65 1.57 -8.19 -17.72
N SER A 66 1.35 -8.65 -18.96
CA SER A 66 0.42 -9.76 -19.21
C SER A 66 0.86 -11.07 -18.54
N GLU A 67 2.17 -11.36 -18.53
CA GLU A 67 2.69 -12.58 -17.89
C GLU A 67 2.71 -12.49 -16.35
N VAL A 68 2.82 -11.28 -15.81
CA VAL A 68 2.82 -11.05 -14.37
C VAL A 68 1.39 -10.99 -13.82
N GLU A 69 0.44 -10.47 -14.61
CA GLU A 69 -0.99 -10.52 -14.33
C GLU A 69 -1.41 -11.99 -14.12
N ASP A 70 -1.05 -12.88 -15.04
CA ASP A 70 -1.37 -14.31 -14.90
C ASP A 70 -0.81 -14.89 -13.57
N LYS A 71 0.43 -14.55 -13.21
CA LYS A 71 1.04 -15.10 -11.97
C LYS A 71 0.47 -14.50 -10.68
N LEU A 72 0.10 -13.22 -10.70
CA LEU A 72 -0.46 -12.52 -9.54
C LEU A 72 -1.92 -12.91 -9.29
N HIS A 73 -2.68 -13.21 -10.34
CA HIS A 73 -4.10 -13.55 -10.26
C HIS A 73 -4.36 -15.05 -10.07
N PHE A 74 -3.51 -15.94 -10.59
CA PHE A 74 -3.74 -17.39 -10.53
C PHE A 74 -3.03 -18.13 -9.37
N GLY A 75 -2.49 -17.40 -8.39
CA GLY A 75 -2.12 -18.03 -7.12
C GLY A 75 -3.37 -18.60 -6.45
N ALA A 76 -3.34 -19.86 -6.00
CA ALA A 76 -4.50 -20.56 -5.42
C ALA A 76 -5.21 -19.83 -4.26
N GLU A 77 -4.55 -18.82 -3.66
CA GLU A 77 -5.05 -17.99 -2.57
C GLU A 77 -5.81 -16.73 -3.04
N ALA A 78 -5.64 -16.30 -4.30
CA ALA A 78 -6.29 -15.11 -4.86
C ALA A 78 -7.79 -15.32 -5.10
N GLY A 79 -8.19 -16.55 -5.45
CA GLY A 79 -9.57 -16.88 -5.79
C GLY A 79 -10.55 -16.48 -4.68
N PHE A 80 -10.30 -16.85 -3.42
CA PHE A 80 -11.27 -16.65 -2.33
C PHE A 80 -11.77 -15.21 -2.16
N PHE A 81 -10.90 -14.22 -2.37
CA PHE A 81 -11.23 -12.81 -2.17
C PHE A 81 -11.55 -12.08 -3.47
N GLU A 82 -11.36 -12.72 -4.61
CA GLU A 82 -11.85 -12.20 -5.89
C GLU A 82 -13.35 -12.41 -6.05
N TYR A 83 -13.96 -13.24 -5.19
CA TYR A 83 -15.40 -13.51 -5.15
C TYR A 83 -16.18 -12.61 -4.19
N ASP A 84 -15.53 -11.97 -3.22
CA ASP A 84 -16.21 -10.99 -2.38
C ASP A 84 -16.13 -9.60 -3.04
N PRO A 85 -17.25 -9.03 -3.53
CA PRO A 85 -17.23 -7.72 -4.18
C PRO A 85 -16.75 -6.61 -3.24
N ALA A 86 -16.94 -6.76 -1.93
CA ALA A 86 -16.63 -5.73 -0.96
C ALA A 86 -15.12 -5.62 -0.68
N ALA A 87 -14.37 -6.73 -0.74
CA ALA A 87 -12.91 -6.77 -0.58
C ALA A 87 -12.13 -6.93 -1.91
N ARG A 88 -12.82 -6.83 -3.06
CA ARG A 88 -12.20 -6.88 -4.38
C ARG A 88 -11.39 -5.62 -4.66
N GLN A 89 -10.10 -5.78 -4.95
CA GLN A 89 -9.22 -4.66 -5.30
C GLN A 89 -9.41 -4.21 -6.74
N LEU A 90 -9.41 -2.89 -6.95
CA LEU A 90 -9.37 -2.26 -8.26
C LEU A 90 -8.03 -2.55 -8.93
N VAL A 91 -8.08 -3.30 -10.02
CA VAL A 91 -6.91 -3.61 -10.84
C VAL A 91 -6.79 -2.54 -11.92
N SER A 92 -5.84 -1.63 -11.78
CA SER A 92 -5.35 -0.74 -12.84
C SER A 92 -3.95 -1.19 -13.30
N ARG A 93 -3.50 -0.74 -14.48
CA ARG A 93 -2.13 -0.98 -14.94
C ARG A 93 -1.08 -0.48 -13.94
N LEU A 94 -1.35 0.68 -13.33
CA LEU A 94 -0.53 1.20 -12.24
C LEU A 94 -0.56 0.26 -11.04
N SER A 95 -1.72 -0.20 -10.61
CA SER A 95 -1.83 -1.11 -9.45
C SER A 95 -1.03 -2.40 -9.66
N THR A 96 -1.10 -2.99 -10.86
CA THR A 96 -0.33 -4.18 -11.25
C THR A 96 1.16 -3.86 -11.14
N TRP A 97 1.60 -2.76 -11.76
CA TRP A 97 2.98 -2.30 -11.72
C TRP A 97 3.48 -2.10 -10.28
N LEU A 98 2.71 -1.43 -9.43
CA LEU A 98 3.05 -1.17 -8.03
C LEU A 98 3.15 -2.48 -7.23
N LYS A 99 2.20 -3.41 -7.43
CA LYS A 99 2.20 -4.72 -6.76
C LYS A 99 3.45 -5.52 -7.08
N THR A 100 3.96 -5.48 -8.32
CA THR A 100 5.22 -6.18 -8.68
C THR A 100 6.45 -5.67 -7.92
N ARG A 101 6.37 -4.46 -7.35
CA ARG A 101 7.45 -3.82 -6.60
C ARG A 101 7.30 -3.95 -5.10
N LEU A 102 6.17 -4.48 -4.64
CA LEU A 102 5.99 -4.82 -3.23
C LEU A 102 6.68 -6.17 -2.94
N PRO A 103 7.13 -6.41 -1.69
CA PRO A 103 7.74 -7.68 -1.33
C PRO A 103 6.79 -8.84 -1.61
N ASN A 104 7.16 -9.73 -2.53
CA ASN A 104 6.32 -10.81 -3.06
C ASN A 104 5.98 -11.95 -2.07
N ARG A 105 6.25 -11.81 -0.76
CA ARG A 105 5.94 -12.87 0.21
C ARG A 105 4.73 -12.49 1.06
N SER A 106 3.83 -13.46 1.23
CA SER A 106 2.58 -13.40 1.97
C SER A 106 2.70 -12.87 3.41
N ASN A 107 3.89 -12.94 4.02
CA ASN A 107 4.09 -12.55 5.42
C ASN A 107 5.00 -11.32 5.62
N HIS A 108 5.34 -10.58 4.56
CA HIS A 108 6.23 -9.42 4.71
C HIS A 108 5.48 -8.16 5.14
N LEU A 109 5.73 -7.74 6.37
CA LEU A 109 5.38 -6.41 6.87
C LEU A 109 6.16 -5.33 6.08
N ALA A 110 5.69 -4.09 6.12
CA ALA A 110 6.43 -2.96 5.55
C ALA A 110 7.84 -2.87 6.18
N PRO A 111 8.87 -2.37 5.48
CA PRO A 111 10.18 -2.14 6.09
C PRO A 111 10.09 -1.13 7.25
N THR A 112 10.75 -1.42 8.39
CA THR A 112 10.85 -0.50 9.53
C THR A 112 11.86 0.60 9.28
N THR A 113 13.00 0.25 8.68
CA THR A 113 14.01 1.19 8.23
C THR A 113 13.59 1.80 6.91
N GLN A 114 13.73 3.12 6.80
CA GLN A 114 13.56 3.82 5.53
C GLN A 114 14.41 3.12 4.47
N VAL A 115 13.74 2.58 3.45
CA VAL A 115 14.42 1.91 2.36
C VAL A 115 15.29 2.93 1.65
N GLN A 116 16.61 2.81 1.83
CA GLN A 116 17.59 3.64 1.12
C GLN A 116 17.67 3.30 -0.37
N SER A 117 17.10 2.15 -0.78
CA SER A 117 16.95 1.82 -2.20
C SER A 117 16.10 2.88 -2.87
N SER A 118 16.73 3.65 -3.76
CA SER A 118 16.06 4.67 -4.54
C SER A 118 15.01 3.99 -5.41
N GLU A 119 13.73 4.16 -5.08
CA GLU A 119 12.63 3.86 -5.99
C GLU A 119 12.93 4.60 -7.31
N PRO A 120 13.30 3.88 -8.38
CA PRO A 120 14.02 4.49 -9.48
C PRO A 120 13.12 5.26 -10.44
N VAL A 121 11.82 4.93 -10.43
CA VAL A 121 10.84 5.52 -11.32
C VAL A 121 10.03 6.58 -10.57
N LEU A 122 9.53 6.26 -9.37
CA LEU A 122 8.78 7.20 -8.54
C LEU A 122 9.70 8.03 -7.64
N THR A 123 10.54 8.86 -8.24
CA THR A 123 11.38 9.80 -7.47
C THR A 123 10.55 10.95 -6.89
N ALA A 124 11.08 11.64 -5.88
CA ALA A 124 10.42 12.82 -5.30
C ALA A 124 10.10 13.89 -6.35
N ALA A 125 11.02 14.16 -7.28
CA ALA A 125 10.80 15.12 -8.37
C ALA A 125 9.72 14.65 -9.38
N TYR A 126 9.61 13.34 -9.59
CA TYR A 126 8.55 12.77 -10.43
C TYR A 126 7.18 12.88 -9.72
N VAL A 127 7.11 12.59 -8.42
CA VAL A 127 5.90 12.79 -7.60
C VAL A 127 5.47 14.26 -7.61
N ASP A 128 6.39 15.21 -7.37
CA ASP A 128 6.08 16.64 -7.47
C ASP A 128 5.49 17.01 -8.82
N TRP A 129 6.07 16.48 -9.91
CA TRP A 129 5.54 16.72 -11.24
C TRP A 129 4.15 16.13 -11.42
N LEU A 130 3.90 14.89 -10.95
CA LEU A 130 2.60 14.21 -11.07
C LEU A 130 1.44 15.07 -10.53
N PHE A 131 1.67 15.69 -9.37
CA PHE A 131 0.70 16.51 -8.65
C PHE A 131 0.77 18.02 -8.94
N SER A 132 1.81 18.48 -9.66
CA SER A 132 1.92 19.89 -10.05
C SER A 132 0.73 20.36 -10.89
N ILE A 133 0.55 21.68 -11.01
CA ILE A 133 -0.49 22.28 -11.89
C ILE A 133 -0.37 21.84 -13.37
N HIS A 134 0.82 21.42 -13.80
CA HIS A 134 1.09 20.89 -15.13
C HIS A 134 1.14 19.36 -15.17
N GLY A 135 0.98 18.71 -14.02
CA GLY A 135 0.99 17.28 -13.84
C GLY A 135 -0.29 16.62 -14.33
N PRO A 136 -0.24 15.34 -14.69
CA PRO A 136 -1.39 14.63 -15.21
C PRO A 136 -2.50 14.42 -14.18
N ILE A 137 -2.20 14.28 -12.87
CA ILE A 137 -3.22 14.11 -11.81
C ILE A 137 -4.03 15.40 -11.66
N HIS A 138 -3.36 16.56 -11.56
CA HIS A 138 -4.05 17.85 -11.48
C HIS A 138 -4.85 18.14 -12.76
N ARG A 139 -4.33 17.77 -13.93
CA ARG A 139 -5.06 17.92 -15.21
C ARG A 139 -6.31 17.06 -15.26
N ASP A 140 -6.29 15.86 -14.68
CA ASP A 140 -7.45 14.96 -14.63
C ASP A 140 -8.56 15.57 -13.78
N LEU A 141 -8.23 16.17 -12.63
CA LEU A 141 -9.20 16.93 -11.80
C LEU A 141 -9.88 18.06 -12.59
N GLY A 142 -9.14 18.78 -13.45
CA GLY A 142 -9.70 19.83 -14.30
C GLY A 142 -10.53 19.31 -15.49
N ARG A 143 -10.34 18.05 -15.90
CA ARG A 143 -11.07 17.42 -17.02
C ARG A 143 -12.33 16.70 -16.55
N ASN A 144 -12.31 16.15 -15.35
CA ASN A 144 -13.41 15.41 -14.76
C ASN A 144 -14.01 16.25 -13.63
N PRO A 145 -15.13 16.97 -13.89
CA PRO A 145 -15.78 17.79 -12.85
C PRO A 145 -16.45 16.94 -11.76
N THR A 146 -16.57 15.63 -11.97
CA THR A 146 -17.14 14.69 -11.01
C THR A 146 -16.34 14.69 -9.72
N PRO A 147 -16.98 14.85 -8.55
CA PRO A 147 -16.31 14.71 -7.26
C PRO A 147 -15.56 13.38 -7.17
N TRP A 148 -14.37 13.37 -6.57
CA TRP A 148 -13.52 12.18 -6.52
C TRP A 148 -14.20 10.99 -5.82
N GLN A 149 -15.09 11.24 -4.85
CA GLN A 149 -15.90 10.20 -4.21
C GLN A 149 -16.81 9.50 -5.23
N ALA A 150 -17.50 10.27 -6.06
CA ALA A 150 -18.37 9.72 -7.10
C ALA A 150 -17.57 9.01 -8.21
N GLN A 151 -16.33 9.45 -8.48
CA GLN A 151 -15.42 8.71 -9.37
C GLN A 151 -15.08 7.34 -8.77
N LEU A 152 -14.75 7.28 -7.48
CA LEU A 152 -14.52 6.03 -6.78
C LEU A 152 -15.77 5.16 -6.77
N ASP A 153 -16.94 5.69 -6.39
CA ASP A 153 -18.19 4.91 -6.41
C ASP A 153 -18.51 4.34 -7.80
N THR A 154 -18.22 5.09 -8.86
CA THR A 154 -18.37 4.60 -10.25
C THR A 154 -17.43 3.43 -10.50
N LEU A 155 -16.14 3.57 -10.16
CA LEU A 155 -15.15 2.50 -10.31
C LEU A 155 -15.50 1.27 -9.48
N CYS A 156 -15.93 1.47 -8.24
CA CYS A 156 -16.35 0.42 -7.33
C CYS A 156 -17.65 -0.26 -7.81
N GLY A 157 -18.60 0.51 -8.35
CA GLY A 157 -19.84 0.00 -8.92
C GLY A 157 -19.62 -0.92 -10.12
N LEU A 158 -18.61 -0.63 -10.96
CA LEU A 158 -18.22 -1.52 -12.06
C LEU A 158 -17.81 -2.92 -11.57
N LEU A 159 -17.27 -3.03 -10.35
CA LEU A 159 -16.91 -4.33 -9.77
C LEU A 159 -18.14 -5.16 -9.34
N HIS A 160 -19.29 -4.52 -9.11
CA HIS A 160 -20.52 -5.17 -8.64
C HIS A 160 -21.51 -5.46 -9.79
N SER A 161 -21.45 -4.70 -10.89
CA SER A 161 -22.41 -4.83 -12.00
C SER A 161 -22.21 -6.07 -12.89
N GLU A 162 -21.12 -6.82 -12.71
CA GLU A 162 -20.82 -8.02 -13.51
C GLU A 162 -21.40 -9.33 -12.93
N ASP A 163 -22.10 -9.25 -11.80
CA ASP A 163 -22.79 -10.37 -11.16
C ASP A 163 -24.17 -10.59 -11.79
N GLY A 164 -24.17 -11.00 -13.07
CA GLY A 164 -25.33 -11.67 -13.66
C GLY A 164 -25.61 -12.97 -12.91
N GLU A 165 -26.89 -13.24 -12.62
CA GLU A 165 -27.40 -14.30 -11.73
C GLU A 165 -27.05 -15.75 -12.12
N ASP A 166 -26.43 -16.02 -13.27
CA ASP A 166 -26.38 -17.37 -13.82
C ASP A 166 -24.96 -17.92 -14.06
N ASP A 167 -24.72 -19.05 -13.40
CA ASP A 167 -23.69 -20.08 -13.58
C ASP A 167 -22.21 -19.79 -13.18
N TYR A 168 -21.88 -20.34 -12.01
CA TYR A 168 -20.55 -20.61 -11.44
C TYR A 168 -19.64 -19.41 -11.12
N PRO A 169 -19.49 -19.06 -9.82
CA PRO A 169 -18.68 -17.91 -9.41
C PRO A 169 -17.18 -18.06 -9.73
N PHE A 170 -16.69 -19.28 -9.99
CA PHE A 170 -15.26 -19.58 -10.06
C PHE A 170 -14.60 -19.48 -11.46
N SER A 171 -15.33 -19.07 -12.51
CA SER A 171 -14.94 -19.49 -13.88
C SER A 171 -14.56 -18.40 -14.89
N HIS A 172 -14.76 -17.11 -14.63
CA HIS A 172 -14.51 -16.10 -15.68
C HIS A 172 -13.19 -15.34 -15.48
N PRO A 173 -12.08 -15.76 -16.15
CA PRO A 173 -10.81 -15.03 -16.13
C PRO A 173 -10.93 -13.59 -16.67
N ASP A 174 -12.03 -13.26 -17.36
CA ASP A 174 -12.30 -11.92 -17.87
C ASP A 174 -12.68 -10.90 -16.79
N ARG A 175 -13.12 -11.33 -15.59
CA ARG A 175 -13.55 -10.42 -14.48
C ARG A 175 -12.40 -9.64 -13.83
N LEU A 176 -11.15 -9.98 -14.15
CA LEU A 176 -9.94 -9.35 -13.60
C LEU A 176 -9.25 -8.40 -14.58
N LYS A 177 -9.91 -8.06 -15.69
CA LYS A 177 -9.30 -7.18 -16.69
C LYS A 177 -8.93 -5.84 -16.05
N PRO A 178 -7.66 -5.43 -16.13
CA PRO A 178 -7.25 -4.13 -15.64
C PRO A 178 -8.10 -3.02 -16.26
N LEU A 179 -8.37 -1.98 -15.48
CA LEU A 179 -9.05 -0.78 -15.96
C LEU A 179 -8.39 -0.31 -17.28
N PRO A 180 -9.19 0.03 -18.31
CA PRO A 180 -8.67 0.24 -19.67
C PRO A 180 -7.86 1.54 -19.81
N HIS A 181 -7.82 2.39 -18.78
CA HIS A 181 -7.12 3.66 -18.85
C HIS A 181 -5.60 3.45 -18.99
N ARG A 182 -4.98 4.29 -19.82
CA ARG A 182 -3.53 4.31 -20.08
C ARG A 182 -2.91 5.64 -19.66
N ARG A 183 -3.56 6.32 -18.73
CA ARG A 183 -3.12 7.62 -18.22
C ARG A 183 -3.36 7.72 -16.74
N TRP A 184 -2.52 8.50 -16.08
CA TRP A 184 -2.72 8.88 -14.69
C TRP A 184 -4.10 9.51 -14.48
N GLN A 185 -4.80 9.04 -13.46
CA GLN A 185 -6.06 9.59 -12.98
C GLN A 185 -5.91 10.09 -11.55
N LEU A 186 -6.85 10.92 -11.08
CA LEU A 186 -6.90 11.23 -9.64
C LEU A 186 -7.31 9.99 -8.83
N ALA A 187 -8.41 9.36 -9.23
CA ALA A 187 -8.87 8.08 -8.70
C ALA A 187 -8.79 7.02 -9.81
N PRO A 188 -8.18 5.84 -9.57
CA PRO A 188 -7.67 5.34 -8.28
C PRO A 188 -6.19 5.70 -8.01
N ASP A 189 -5.46 6.19 -9.01
CA ASP A 189 -3.99 6.14 -9.03
C ASP A 189 -3.32 6.93 -7.90
N ALA A 190 -3.79 8.14 -7.58
CA ALA A 190 -3.16 8.97 -6.56
C ALA A 190 -3.28 8.37 -5.15
N PHE A 191 -4.42 7.72 -4.88
CA PHE A 191 -4.66 7.00 -3.63
C PHE A 191 -3.81 5.73 -3.55
N GLN A 192 -3.74 4.97 -4.66
CA GLN A 192 -2.91 3.77 -4.76
C GLN A 192 -1.41 4.07 -4.59
N LEU A 193 -0.90 5.20 -5.10
CA LEU A 193 0.47 5.65 -4.83
C LEU A 193 0.74 5.84 -3.34
N SER A 194 -0.20 6.44 -2.61
CA SER A 194 -0.07 6.63 -1.16
C SER A 194 -0.04 5.29 -0.42
N MET A 195 -0.93 4.36 -0.79
CA MET A 195 -0.92 2.99 -0.26
C MET A 195 0.41 2.28 -0.53
N TYR A 196 0.91 2.39 -1.75
CA TYR A 196 2.20 1.82 -2.14
C TYR A 196 3.35 2.39 -1.31
N PHE A 197 3.46 3.72 -1.17
CA PHE A 197 4.56 4.32 -0.42
C PHE A 197 4.53 3.96 1.07
N ALA A 198 3.34 3.83 1.67
CA ALA A 198 3.21 3.29 3.02
C ALA A 198 3.73 1.85 3.10
N ARG A 199 3.25 0.98 2.20
CA ARG A 199 3.55 -0.45 2.15
C ARG A 199 5.00 -0.78 1.80
N ALA A 200 5.62 0.03 0.95
CA ALA A 200 7.01 -0.12 0.51
C ALA A 200 8.03 0.52 1.49
N GLY A 201 7.56 1.25 2.51
CA GLY A 201 8.44 1.94 3.46
C GLY A 201 9.09 3.22 2.89
N HIS A 202 8.52 3.79 1.81
CA HIS A 202 8.97 5.06 1.23
C HIS A 202 8.32 6.27 1.93
N ILE A 203 8.61 6.41 3.23
CA ILE A 203 7.92 7.36 4.13
C ILE A 203 7.98 8.81 3.65
N GLY A 204 9.11 9.25 3.07
CA GLY A 204 9.22 10.60 2.50
C GLY A 204 8.27 10.84 1.32
N LEU A 205 8.17 9.87 0.40
CA LEU A 205 7.26 9.94 -0.75
C LEU A 205 5.80 9.81 -0.34
N LEU A 206 5.50 9.05 0.72
CA LEU A 206 4.19 9.01 1.35
C LEU A 206 3.79 10.40 1.83
N GLN A 207 4.59 11.04 2.70
CA GLN A 207 4.29 12.38 3.21
C GLN A 207 4.12 13.40 2.07
N GLN A 208 5.00 13.35 1.07
CA GLN A 208 4.96 14.24 -0.08
C GLN A 208 3.66 14.07 -0.89
N SER A 209 3.30 12.83 -1.22
CA SER A 209 2.05 12.52 -1.94
C SER A 209 0.82 12.95 -1.16
N LEU A 210 0.79 12.73 0.16
CA LEU A 210 -0.32 13.14 1.01
C LEU A 210 -0.49 14.66 1.09
N ARG A 211 0.62 15.43 1.19
CA ARG A 211 0.56 16.91 1.15
C ARG A 211 -0.01 17.42 -0.17
N HIS A 212 0.40 16.80 -1.28
CA HIS A 212 -0.14 17.12 -2.60
C HIS A 212 -1.61 16.76 -2.73
N LEU A 213 -2.02 15.57 -2.27
CA LEU A 213 -3.41 15.16 -2.24
C LEU A 213 -4.28 16.10 -1.42
N LEU A 214 -3.84 16.48 -0.21
CA LEU A 214 -4.56 17.44 0.63
C LEU A 214 -4.68 18.82 -0.03
N LYS A 215 -3.66 19.26 -0.77
CA LYS A 215 -3.73 20.50 -1.55
C LYS A 215 -4.75 20.43 -2.69
N LEU A 216 -4.84 19.29 -3.38
CA LEU A 216 -5.81 19.07 -4.45
C LEU A 216 -7.22 18.85 -3.91
N LEU A 217 -7.34 18.18 -2.76
CA LEU A 217 -8.58 17.73 -2.12
C LEU A 217 -8.59 18.17 -0.65
N PRO A 218 -8.89 19.44 -0.34
CA PRO A 218 -8.86 19.95 1.04
C PRO A 218 -9.75 19.17 2.01
N ASP A 219 -10.89 18.69 1.52
CA ASP A 219 -11.86 17.94 2.33
C ASP A 219 -11.44 16.47 2.56
N LEU A 220 -10.32 16.01 1.98
CA LEU A 220 -9.86 14.61 2.11
C LEU A 220 -9.65 14.18 3.56
N ALA A 221 -9.30 15.13 4.44
CA ALA A 221 -9.14 14.86 5.86
C ALA A 221 -10.45 14.45 6.55
N LEU A 222 -11.58 14.94 6.06
CA LEU A 222 -12.90 14.81 6.68
C LEU A 222 -13.84 13.91 5.90
N ALA A 223 -13.65 13.78 4.59
CA ALA A 223 -14.49 12.97 3.72
C ALA A 223 -14.39 11.49 4.08
N GLU A 224 -15.50 10.94 4.55
CA GLU A 224 -15.61 9.54 4.92
C GLU A 224 -16.17 8.72 3.75
N MET A 225 -15.63 7.52 3.58
CA MET A 225 -16.18 6.49 2.69
C MET A 225 -16.20 5.14 3.41
N PRO A 226 -17.09 4.22 3.01
CA PRO A 226 -17.11 2.86 3.56
C PRO A 226 -15.75 2.18 3.44
N MET A 227 -15.42 1.33 4.41
CA MET A 227 -14.16 0.58 4.44
C MET A 227 -13.98 -0.26 3.17
N SER A 228 -15.05 -0.84 2.64
CA SER A 228 -15.06 -1.58 1.37
C SER A 228 -14.42 -0.75 0.27
N ARG A 229 -14.89 0.48 0.04
CA ARG A 229 -14.38 1.41 -0.99
C ARG A 229 -12.88 1.67 -0.84
N TRP A 230 -12.42 1.89 0.39
CA TRP A 230 -10.99 2.06 0.64
C TRP A 230 -10.19 0.79 0.42
N SER A 231 -10.73 -0.37 0.82
CA SER A 231 -10.09 -1.67 0.61
C SER A 231 -9.89 -1.98 -0.86
N GLN A 232 -10.80 -1.52 -1.73
CA GLN A 232 -10.66 -1.70 -3.17
C GLN A 232 -9.47 -0.92 -3.74
N LEU A 233 -8.99 0.13 -3.06
CA LEU A 233 -7.79 0.88 -3.44
C LEU A 233 -6.50 0.30 -2.85
N MET A 234 -6.59 -0.73 -2.00
CA MET A 234 -5.40 -1.33 -1.41
C MET A 234 -4.56 -2.08 -2.44
N LEU A 235 -3.26 -2.08 -2.17
CA LEU A 235 -2.26 -2.83 -2.93
C LEU A 235 -1.71 -3.96 -2.06
N ASP A 236 -2.61 -4.78 -1.51
CA ASP A 236 -2.24 -5.83 -0.58
C ASP A 236 -2.66 -7.20 -1.10
N ASN A 237 -1.67 -8.05 -1.37
CA ASN A 237 -1.89 -9.40 -1.87
C ASN A 237 -1.81 -10.45 -0.75
N ARG A 238 -1.64 -10.05 0.52
CA ARG A 238 -1.53 -10.98 1.64
C ARG A 238 -2.91 -11.49 2.01
N GLN A 239 -3.10 -12.81 1.91
CA GLN A 239 -4.37 -13.46 2.16
C GLN A 239 -4.97 -13.06 3.52
N HIS A 240 -4.19 -13.16 4.60
CA HIS A 240 -4.65 -12.86 5.95
C HIS A 240 -5.14 -11.43 6.13
N VAL A 241 -4.51 -10.44 5.48
CA VAL A 241 -4.96 -9.04 5.53
C VAL A 241 -6.28 -8.87 4.79
N ARG A 242 -6.41 -9.49 3.61
CA ARG A 242 -7.67 -9.47 2.85
C ARG A 242 -8.80 -10.16 3.63
N THR A 243 -8.54 -11.31 4.26
CA THR A 243 -9.50 -11.97 5.15
C THR A 243 -9.94 -11.06 6.28
N THR A 244 -8.98 -10.41 6.93
CA THR A 244 -9.23 -9.51 8.06
C THR A 244 -10.14 -8.36 7.64
N ILE A 245 -9.84 -7.72 6.50
CA ILE A 245 -10.65 -6.62 5.99
C ILE A 245 -12.05 -7.09 5.59
N ASN A 246 -12.17 -8.26 4.97
CA ASN A 246 -13.48 -8.81 4.61
C ASN A 246 -14.35 -9.04 5.85
N LEU A 247 -13.79 -9.72 6.84
CA LEU A 247 -14.45 -9.94 8.12
C LEU A 247 -14.83 -8.62 8.79
N LEU A 248 -14.00 -7.59 8.66
CA LEU A 248 -14.30 -6.25 9.18
C LEU A 248 -15.47 -5.59 8.50
N ILE A 249 -15.51 -5.63 7.17
CA ILE A 249 -16.61 -5.09 6.38
C ILE A 249 -17.91 -5.79 6.81
N ASP A 250 -17.90 -7.12 6.93
CA ASP A 250 -19.07 -7.92 7.32
C ASP A 250 -19.52 -7.65 8.77
N THR A 251 -18.58 -7.62 9.72
CA THR A 251 -18.89 -7.54 11.15
C THR A 251 -19.11 -6.13 11.66
N SER A 252 -18.51 -5.13 11.02
CA SER A 252 -18.57 -3.71 11.43
C SER A 252 -19.50 -2.88 10.55
N ALA A 253 -20.42 -3.53 9.83
CA ALA A 253 -21.39 -2.90 8.93
C ALA A 253 -20.74 -1.89 7.96
N ASP A 254 -19.58 -2.26 7.40
CA ASP A 254 -18.81 -1.44 6.47
C ASP A 254 -18.58 0.02 6.93
N ALA A 255 -18.13 0.18 8.19
CA ALA A 255 -17.94 1.47 8.83
C ALA A 255 -17.25 2.50 7.93
N ALA A 256 -17.83 3.71 7.87
CA ALA A 256 -17.27 4.81 7.10
C ALA A 256 -16.05 5.40 7.81
N LEU A 257 -14.98 5.63 7.06
CA LEU A 257 -13.71 6.15 7.56
C LEU A 257 -13.21 7.27 6.65
N ALA A 258 -12.55 8.27 7.21
CA ALA A 258 -11.76 9.20 6.42
C ALA A 258 -10.50 8.51 5.89
N PHE A 259 -10.05 8.91 4.70
CA PHE A 259 -8.85 8.35 4.06
C PHE A 259 -7.61 8.29 4.98
N PRO A 260 -7.23 9.35 5.72
CA PRO A 260 -6.07 9.28 6.62
C PRO A 260 -6.26 8.28 7.77
N VAL A 261 -7.48 8.10 8.29
CA VAL A 261 -7.76 7.09 9.33
C VAL A 261 -7.56 5.68 8.75
N PHE A 262 -8.04 5.45 7.53
CA PHE A 262 -7.83 4.19 6.83
C PHE A 262 -6.34 3.93 6.53
N LEU A 263 -5.56 4.95 6.14
CA LEU A 263 -4.11 4.81 5.98
C LEU A 263 -3.39 4.49 7.30
N CYS A 264 -3.82 5.06 8.43
CA CYS A 264 -3.29 4.69 9.74
C CYS A 264 -3.61 3.22 10.06
N PHE A 265 -4.80 2.74 9.70
CA PHE A 265 -5.18 1.34 9.83
C PHE A 265 -4.29 0.42 8.97
N VAL A 266 -4.06 0.75 7.70
CA VAL A 266 -3.13 -0.01 6.84
C VAL A 266 -1.71 0.00 7.41
N GLY A 267 -1.23 1.15 7.91
CA GLY A 267 0.05 1.24 8.60
C GLY A 267 0.11 0.37 9.86
N ALA A 268 -0.99 0.22 10.58
CA ALA A 268 -1.09 -0.60 11.78
C ALA A 268 -1.13 -2.11 11.46
N LEU A 269 -1.83 -2.52 10.40
CA LEU A 269 -1.76 -3.90 9.87
C LEU A 269 -0.32 -4.28 9.48
N ASP A 270 0.46 -3.30 9.05
CA ASP A 270 1.88 -3.45 8.78
C ASP A 270 2.78 -3.29 9.99
N TRP A 271 2.24 -2.98 11.17
CA TRP A 271 3.04 -2.62 12.35
C TRP A 271 4.06 -1.50 12.07
N SER A 272 3.73 -0.56 11.17
CA SER A 272 4.62 0.50 10.69
C SER A 272 4.30 1.84 11.36
N LEU A 273 4.89 2.08 12.53
CA LEU A 273 4.81 3.39 13.19
C LEU A 273 5.27 4.55 12.29
N PRO A 274 6.37 4.45 11.50
CA PRO A 274 6.79 5.55 10.63
C PRO A 274 5.74 5.95 9.59
N ALA A 275 4.98 4.99 9.04
CA ALA A 275 3.90 5.28 8.08
C ALA A 275 2.75 6.04 8.77
N ILE A 276 2.34 5.60 9.95
CA ILE A 276 1.28 6.25 10.73
C ILE A 276 1.69 7.67 11.13
N GLN A 277 2.92 7.87 11.58
CA GLN A 277 3.46 9.19 11.92
C GLN A 277 3.54 10.10 10.69
N ALA A 278 3.89 9.55 9.52
CA ALA A 278 3.85 10.30 8.27
C ALA A 278 2.44 10.79 7.92
N VAL A 279 1.42 9.95 8.08
CA VAL A 279 0.02 10.34 7.89
C VAL A 279 -0.36 11.42 8.91
N ALA A 280 -0.10 11.21 10.20
CA ALA A 280 -0.41 12.17 11.26
C ALA A 280 0.32 13.53 11.09
N SER A 281 1.51 13.53 10.49
CA SER A 281 2.25 14.77 10.19
C SER A 281 1.60 15.64 9.10
N VAL A 282 0.77 15.04 8.24
CA VAL A 282 0.03 15.74 7.19
C VAL A 282 -1.41 16.01 7.62
N PHE A 283 -1.99 15.12 8.42
CA PHE A 283 -3.34 15.19 8.94
C PHE A 283 -3.30 15.15 10.48
N PRO A 284 -3.21 16.30 11.16
CA PRO A 284 -2.96 16.36 12.60
C PRO A 284 -3.96 15.57 13.45
N ASP A 285 -5.24 15.55 13.05
CA ASP A 285 -6.30 14.86 13.80
C ASP A 285 -6.39 13.36 13.48
N ALA A 286 -5.61 12.85 12.51
CA ALA A 286 -5.71 11.46 12.08
C ALA A 286 -5.35 10.46 13.18
N ALA A 287 -4.36 10.79 14.02
CA ALA A 287 -3.93 9.93 15.11
C ALA A 287 -5.07 9.70 16.13
N LEU A 288 -5.69 10.80 16.59
CA LEU A 288 -6.78 10.76 17.57
C LEU A 288 -8.03 10.09 16.99
N ARG A 289 -8.40 10.40 15.73
CA ARG A 289 -9.56 9.77 15.07
C ARG A 289 -9.34 8.27 14.87
N PHE A 290 -8.11 7.87 14.53
CA PHE A 290 -7.74 6.46 14.37
C PHE A 290 -7.83 5.68 15.69
N THR A 291 -7.24 6.18 16.78
CA THR A 291 -7.32 5.51 18.09
C THR A 291 -8.75 5.51 18.63
N SER A 292 -9.50 6.61 18.47
CA SER A 292 -10.92 6.66 18.82
C SER A 292 -11.74 5.64 18.05
N TRP A 293 -11.49 5.48 16.75
CA TRP A 293 -12.17 4.46 15.94
C TRP A 293 -11.81 3.05 16.41
N LEU A 294 -10.52 2.76 16.68
CA LEU A 294 -10.11 1.48 17.24
C LEU A 294 -10.78 1.16 18.58
N ASN A 295 -10.98 2.17 19.44
CA ASN A 295 -11.73 2.05 20.70
C ASN A 295 -13.21 1.68 20.50
N THR A 296 -13.76 1.87 19.30
CA THR A 296 -15.15 1.51 18.97
C THR A 296 -15.28 0.28 18.06
N CYS A 297 -14.21 -0.13 17.39
CA CYS A 297 -14.23 -1.22 16.40
C CYS A 297 -13.33 -2.37 16.86
N ASP A 298 -13.88 -3.27 17.68
CA ASP A 298 -13.17 -4.44 18.22
C ASP A 298 -12.56 -5.32 17.13
N GLY A 299 -13.28 -5.52 16.04
CA GLY A 299 -12.79 -6.29 14.91
C GLY A 299 -11.51 -5.71 14.31
N ALA A 300 -11.37 -4.38 14.26
CA ALA A 300 -10.21 -3.74 13.62
C ALA A 300 -8.98 -3.84 14.51
N PHE A 301 -9.18 -3.63 15.81
CA PHE A 301 -8.16 -3.90 16.81
C PHE A 301 -7.71 -5.36 16.74
N ARG A 302 -8.68 -6.29 16.66
CA ARG A 302 -8.42 -7.73 16.46
C ARG A 302 -7.59 -8.00 15.22
N GLY A 303 -8.01 -7.45 14.08
CA GLY A 303 -7.31 -7.59 12.81
C GLY A 303 -5.85 -7.14 12.83
N ILE A 304 -5.54 -6.01 13.50
CA ILE A 304 -4.16 -5.53 13.65
C ILE A 304 -3.30 -6.55 14.40
N PHE A 305 -3.82 -7.08 15.49
CA PHE A 305 -3.13 -8.06 16.34
C PHE A 305 -3.04 -9.44 15.71
N ASP A 306 -3.99 -9.85 14.88
CA ASP A 306 -3.85 -11.07 14.08
C ASP A 306 -2.62 -11.00 13.16
N MET A 307 -2.18 -9.80 12.78
CA MET A 307 -0.93 -9.59 12.02
C MET A 307 0.33 -9.63 12.90
N LEU A 308 0.21 -9.67 14.24
CA LEU A 308 1.34 -9.68 15.17
C LEU A 308 2.26 -10.89 14.96
N GLY A 309 1.72 -12.02 14.49
CA GLY A 309 2.50 -13.22 14.17
C GLY A 309 3.53 -13.01 13.06
N ALA A 310 3.38 -11.98 12.22
CA ALA A 310 4.37 -11.60 11.22
C ALA A 310 5.47 -10.67 11.77
N VAL A 311 5.33 -10.16 13.00
CA VAL A 311 6.33 -9.28 13.61
C VAL A 311 7.50 -10.13 14.15
N ILE A 312 8.71 -9.79 13.72
CA ILE A 312 9.95 -10.44 14.17
C ILE A 312 10.66 -9.59 15.24
N GLU A 313 10.60 -8.26 15.10
CA GLU A 313 11.28 -7.27 15.95
C GLU A 313 10.32 -6.79 17.05
N PRO A 314 10.54 -7.11 18.34
CA PRO A 314 9.64 -6.69 19.40
C PRO A 314 9.48 -5.18 19.52
N ASP A 315 10.56 -4.42 19.33
CA ASP A 315 10.57 -2.95 19.41
C ASP A 315 9.58 -2.31 18.44
N ARG A 316 9.34 -2.96 17.29
CA ARG A 316 8.34 -2.52 16.32
C ARG A 316 6.93 -2.54 16.90
N ALA A 317 6.55 -3.64 17.56
CA ALA A 317 5.25 -3.78 18.21
C ALA A 317 5.12 -2.87 19.43
N LEU A 318 6.15 -2.84 20.28
CA LEU A 318 6.18 -2.00 21.49
C LEU A 318 6.03 -0.52 21.14
N SER A 319 6.82 -0.02 20.17
CA SER A 319 6.79 1.39 19.77
C SER A 319 5.44 1.80 19.22
N LEU A 320 4.80 0.95 18.41
CA LEU A 320 3.48 1.25 17.87
C LEU A 320 2.41 1.28 18.96
N LEU A 321 2.41 0.32 19.89
CA LEU A 321 1.44 0.28 20.98
C LEU A 321 1.63 1.44 21.95
N ASP A 322 2.87 1.74 22.35
CA ASP A 322 3.17 2.92 23.16
C ASP A 322 2.66 4.20 22.49
N TRP A 323 2.85 4.34 21.17
CA TRP A 323 2.31 5.45 20.40
C TRP A 323 0.77 5.48 20.39
N MET A 324 0.10 4.34 20.18
CA MET A 324 -1.36 4.26 20.17
C MET A 324 -1.94 4.65 21.55
N TYR A 325 -1.37 4.14 22.64
CA TYR A 325 -1.79 4.49 24.00
C TYR A 325 -1.57 5.98 24.30
N ALA A 326 -0.43 6.55 23.87
CA ALA A 326 -0.17 7.98 24.00
C ALA A 326 -1.16 8.85 23.21
N ASN A 327 -1.82 8.30 22.19
CA ASN A 327 -2.84 8.97 21.38
C ASN A 327 -4.27 8.56 21.75
N GLY A 328 -4.49 8.00 22.94
CA GLY A 328 -5.83 7.78 23.49
C GLY A 328 -6.46 6.43 23.13
N LEU A 329 -5.69 5.47 22.61
CA LEU A 329 -6.14 4.07 22.61
C LEU A 329 -6.33 3.65 24.07
N GLU A 330 -7.50 3.10 24.40
CA GLU A 330 -7.77 2.63 25.75
C GLU A 330 -7.03 1.31 25.98
N LYS A 331 -6.46 1.16 27.19
CA LYS A 331 -5.94 -0.14 27.63
C LYS A 331 -7.15 -1.03 27.91
N ARG A 332 -7.62 -1.72 26.88
CA ARG A 332 -8.64 -2.75 27.05
C ARG A 332 -8.05 -3.86 27.89
N GLN A 333 -8.51 -3.95 29.15
CA GLN A 333 -8.55 -5.24 29.80
C GLN A 333 -9.58 -6.03 28.98
N VAL A 334 -9.10 -6.98 28.17
CA VAL A 334 -10.00 -7.99 27.66
C VAL A 334 -10.52 -8.65 28.93
N ASP A 335 -11.80 -8.45 29.25
CA ASP A 335 -12.47 -9.18 30.33
C ASP A 335 -12.41 -10.65 29.92
N VAL A 336 -11.32 -11.31 30.30
CA VAL A 336 -11.13 -12.74 30.06
C VAL A 336 -12.14 -13.41 30.95
N ASP A 337 -13.21 -13.94 30.38
CA ASP A 337 -14.05 -14.90 31.09
C ASP A 337 -13.12 -16.05 31.54
N PRO A 338 -12.89 -16.22 32.86
CA PRO A 338 -11.97 -17.24 33.35
C PRO A 338 -12.44 -18.66 32.99
N ASP A 339 -13.71 -18.82 32.63
CA ASP A 339 -14.32 -20.10 32.25
C ASP A 339 -14.33 -20.33 30.72
N ASP A 340 -14.03 -19.32 29.88
CA ASP A 340 -13.85 -19.50 28.43
C ASP A 340 -12.38 -19.33 28.03
N PRO A 341 -11.60 -20.43 27.91
CA PRO A 341 -10.20 -20.37 27.50
C PRO A 341 -9.99 -19.79 26.08
N ARG A 342 -11.06 -19.64 25.28
CA ARG A 342 -11.01 -18.95 23.99
C ARG A 342 -10.93 -17.42 24.13
N GLN A 343 -11.18 -16.89 25.34
CA GLN A 343 -11.05 -15.47 25.67
C GLN A 343 -9.69 -15.12 26.28
N ALA A 344 -8.69 -16.02 26.22
CA ALA A 344 -7.31 -15.69 26.59
C ALA A 344 -6.89 -14.33 26.00
N PRO A 345 -6.06 -13.52 26.71
CA PRO A 345 -5.74 -12.15 26.35
C PRO A 345 -5.25 -12.18 24.92
N PHE A 346 -6.04 -11.57 24.07
CA PHE A 346 -6.03 -11.80 22.65
C PHE A 346 -4.65 -11.54 22.00
N MET A 347 -3.82 -10.69 22.62
CA MET A 347 -2.43 -10.45 22.24
C MET A 347 -1.52 -11.69 22.33
N ALA A 348 -1.79 -12.62 23.25
CA ALA A 348 -1.01 -13.83 23.48
C ALA A 348 -1.20 -14.86 22.37
N LEU A 349 -2.44 -15.01 21.90
CA LEU A 349 -2.81 -15.99 20.88
C LEU A 349 -2.29 -15.59 19.49
N SER A 350 -2.20 -14.29 19.23
CA SER A 350 -1.77 -13.77 17.92
C SER A 350 -0.26 -13.54 17.82
N ALA A 351 0.48 -13.58 18.93
CA ALA A 351 1.93 -13.48 18.93
C ALA A 351 2.58 -14.80 18.45
N GLY A 352 2.74 -14.95 17.14
CA GLY A 352 3.45 -16.08 16.52
C GLY A 352 4.96 -16.18 16.84
N ASN A 353 5.51 -15.27 17.65
CA ASN A 353 6.91 -15.21 18.02
C ASN A 353 7.09 -15.00 19.53
N ALA A 354 7.75 -15.94 20.21
CA ALA A 354 7.97 -15.91 21.66
C ALA A 354 8.73 -14.66 22.15
N ARG A 355 9.63 -14.08 21.33
CA ARG A 355 10.34 -12.84 21.69
C ARG A 355 9.41 -11.64 21.73
N VAL A 356 8.54 -11.52 20.73
CA VAL A 356 7.54 -10.45 20.65
C VAL A 356 6.55 -10.60 21.80
N PHE A 357 6.05 -11.83 22.02
CA PHE A 357 5.19 -12.16 23.14
C PHE A 357 5.82 -11.77 24.49
N GLY A 358 7.02 -12.25 24.79
CA GLY A 358 7.69 -11.96 26.07
C GLY A 358 7.96 -10.48 26.28
N ALA A 359 8.29 -9.74 25.23
CA ALA A 359 8.47 -8.29 25.30
C ALA A 359 7.16 -7.55 25.60
N LEU A 360 6.06 -7.93 24.94
CA LEU A 360 4.72 -7.38 25.19
C LEU A 360 4.28 -7.65 26.63
N LEU A 361 4.47 -8.89 27.10
CA LEU A 361 4.17 -9.31 28.47
C LEU A 361 4.92 -8.44 29.49
N THR A 362 6.23 -8.28 29.28
CA THR A 362 7.10 -7.49 30.18
C THR A 362 6.73 -6.01 30.18
N ARG A 363 6.37 -5.44 29.02
CA ARG A 363 6.11 -4.00 28.87
C ARG A 363 4.73 -3.58 29.38
N PHE A 364 3.71 -4.38 29.11
CA PHE A 364 2.31 -4.00 29.36
C PHE A 364 1.68 -4.68 30.57
N ASP A 365 2.44 -5.51 31.31
CA ASP A 365 1.98 -6.24 32.49
C ASP A 365 0.67 -7.00 32.19
N VAL A 366 0.63 -7.67 31.03
CA VAL A 366 -0.54 -8.44 30.62
C VAL A 366 -0.66 -9.61 31.60
N PRO A 367 -1.77 -9.73 32.36
CA PRO A 367 -1.92 -10.79 33.35
C PRO A 367 -1.70 -12.15 32.70
N PHE A 368 -0.81 -12.93 33.31
CA PHE A 368 -0.37 -14.25 32.85
C PHE A 368 -1.57 -15.16 32.60
N VAL A 369 -1.81 -15.57 31.35
CA VAL A 369 -2.81 -16.59 31.04
C VAL A 369 -2.14 -17.93 30.75
N TRP A 370 -2.31 -18.80 31.74
CA TRP A 370 -2.17 -20.25 31.82
C TRP A 370 -0.78 -20.93 31.91
N PRO A 371 -0.58 -21.82 32.92
CA PRO A 371 0.56 -22.74 33.03
C PRO A 371 0.74 -23.77 31.89
N GLN A 372 -0.25 -23.97 31.02
CA GLN A 372 -0.24 -25.08 30.05
C GLN A 372 0.71 -24.88 28.85
N ILE A 373 1.07 -23.63 28.52
CA ILE A 373 2.03 -23.35 27.44
C ILE A 373 3.47 -23.61 27.90
N ALA A 374 3.74 -23.53 29.21
CA ALA A 374 5.06 -23.83 29.77
C ALA A 374 5.48 -25.30 29.57
N ASP A 375 4.53 -26.20 29.32
CA ASP A 375 4.81 -27.61 29.01
C ASP A 375 5.01 -27.87 27.49
N THR A 376 4.81 -26.86 26.65
CA THR A 376 4.87 -26.99 25.17
C THR A 376 6.02 -26.20 24.52
N ILE A 377 6.70 -25.34 25.29
CA ILE A 377 7.95 -24.63 24.91
C ILE A 377 9.11 -25.28 25.66
#